data_AF-A0A9D4DHK4-F1
#
_entry.id   AF-A0A9D4DHK4-F1
#
_cell.length_a   1.000
_cell.length_b   1.000
_cell.length_c   1.000
_cell.angle_alpha   90.00
_cell.angle_beta   90.00
_cell.angle_gamma   90.00
#
_symmetry.space_group_name_H-M   'P 1'
#
loop_
_entity.id
_entity.type
_entity.pdbx_description
1 polymer ?
#
loop_
_entity_poly.entity_id
_entity_poly.type
_entity_poly.pdbx_seq_one_letter_code
_entity_poly.pdbx_strand_id
1 'polypeptide(L)'
;MMSGLHIEMAFLKVFGELLYDSGWITSITTAGVATDGRADSIQKGASTSRGQWALQVMVSALYILKFKAYKAYTERVTDSAEKLDYQQWSDMMDNIHPQFAYWNKTMKLEILFFQFMKSQRKANYEMYVEYLGKMVP
;
A
#
# COMPACT_ATOMS: atom_id res chain seq x y z
N MET A 1 22.97 7.75 12.49
CA MET A 1 21.59 8.10 12.05
C MET A 1 21.47 7.65 10.61
N MET A 2 20.62 6.68 10.27
CA MET A 2 20.37 6.36 8.86
C MET A 2 19.76 7.60 8.21
N SER A 3 20.35 8.10 7.12
CA SER A 3 19.73 9.20 6.37
C SER A 3 18.37 8.75 5.81
N GLY A 4 17.47 9.69 5.53
CA GLY A 4 16.13 9.36 5.01
C GLY A 4 16.13 8.42 3.80
N LEU A 5 17.17 8.51 2.96
CA LEU A 5 17.38 7.60 1.83
C LEU A 5 17.61 6.14 2.26
N HIS A 6 18.40 5.90 3.31
CA HIS A 6 18.66 4.53 3.78
C HIS A 6 17.42 3.91 4.41
N ILE A 7 16.64 4.72 5.13
CA ILE A 7 15.34 4.29 5.68
C ILE A 7 14.39 3.94 4.53
N GLU A 8 14.32 4.80 3.51
CA GLU A 8 13.52 4.54 2.32
C GLU A 8 13.89 3.21 1.65
N MET A 9 15.19 3.00 1.40
CA MET A 9 15.69 1.75 0.81
C MET A 9 15.37 0.53 1.67
N ALA A 10 15.43 0.64 3.00
CA ALA A 10 15.04 -0.44 3.91
C ALA A 10 13.55 -0.77 3.78
N PHE A 11 12.67 0.24 3.73
CA PHE A 11 11.23 0.00 3.53
C PHE A 11 10.91 -0.59 2.16
N LEU A 12 11.60 -0.17 1.10
CA LEU A 12 11.43 -0.78 -0.22
C LEU A 12 11.80 -2.28 -0.23
N LYS A 13 12.81 -2.69 0.55
CA LYS A 13 13.11 -4.11 0.74
C LYS A 13 12.00 -4.84 1.51
N VAL A 14 11.47 -4.24 2.56
CA VAL A 14 10.31 -4.78 3.29
C VAL A 14 9.11 -4.96 2.37
N PHE A 15 8.80 -4.00 1.50
CA PHE A 15 7.76 -4.16 0.49
C PHE A 15 8.10 -5.28 -0.51
N GLY A 16 9.35 -5.38 -0.92
CA GLY A 16 9.84 -6.46 -1.78
C GLY A 16 9.54 -7.85 -1.24
N GLU A 17 9.87 -8.05 0.04
CA GLU A 17 9.61 -9.28 0.79
C GLU A 17 8.11 -9.49 1.02
N LEU A 18 7.38 -8.44 1.42
CA LEU A 18 5.94 -8.49 1.64
C LEU A 18 5.18 -8.92 0.38
N LEU A 19 5.61 -8.42 -0.78
CA LEU A 19 5.00 -8.69 -2.09
C LEU A 19 5.55 -9.96 -2.76
N TYR A 20 6.49 -10.64 -2.12
CA TYR A 20 7.01 -11.90 -2.64
C TYR A 20 5.92 -12.95 -2.72
N ASP A 21 5.81 -13.55 -3.91
CA ASP A 21 4.80 -14.56 -4.25
C ASP A 21 3.33 -14.11 -4.09
N SER A 22 3.06 -12.80 -3.99
CA SER A 22 1.69 -12.26 -3.85
C SER A 22 0.93 -12.16 -5.17
N GLY A 23 1.57 -12.47 -6.29
CA GLY A 23 1.04 -12.22 -7.64
C GLY A 23 1.13 -10.75 -8.10
N TRP A 24 1.74 -9.87 -7.29
CA TRP A 24 1.89 -8.45 -7.63
C TRP A 24 2.69 -8.22 -8.91
N ILE A 25 3.84 -8.91 -9.08
CA ILE A 25 4.66 -8.82 -10.30
C ILE A 25 3.83 -9.18 -11.53
N THR A 26 3.11 -10.30 -11.48
CA THR A 26 2.22 -10.74 -12.57
C THR A 26 1.14 -9.70 -12.87
N SER A 27 0.60 -9.05 -11.83
CA SER A 27 -0.45 -8.04 -11.98
C SER A 27 0.07 -6.78 -12.69
N ILE A 28 1.22 -6.24 -12.29
CA ILE A 28 1.77 -5.01 -12.89
C ILE A 28 2.36 -5.25 -14.29
N THR A 29 2.84 -6.46 -14.57
CA THR A 29 3.35 -6.83 -15.89
C THR A 29 2.21 -7.05 -16.87
N THR A 30 1.18 -7.79 -16.47
CA THR A 30 -0.03 -8.02 -17.29
C THR A 30 -0.79 -6.72 -17.56
N ALA A 31 -0.82 -5.80 -16.60
CA ALA A 31 -1.44 -4.49 -16.79
C ALA A 31 -0.62 -3.52 -17.68
N GLY A 32 0.56 -3.94 -18.16
CA GLY A 32 1.45 -3.10 -18.97
C GLY A 32 2.09 -1.93 -18.21
N VAL A 33 2.07 -1.98 -16.87
CA VAL A 33 2.65 -0.95 -16.00
C VAL A 33 4.17 -1.06 -16.02
N ALA A 34 4.72 -2.27 -15.86
CA ALA A 34 6.16 -2.51 -15.89
C ALA A 34 6.50 -3.73 -16.76
N THR A 35 7.71 -3.75 -17.33
CA THR A 35 8.27 -4.98 -17.91
C THR A 35 8.73 -5.93 -16.81
N ASP A 36 8.86 -7.23 -17.10
CA ASP A 36 9.26 -8.24 -16.12
C ASP A 36 10.56 -7.87 -15.38
N GLY A 37 11.58 -7.46 -16.14
CA GLY A 37 12.85 -7.02 -15.54
C GLY A 37 12.74 -5.76 -14.68
N ARG A 38 11.79 -4.86 -14.99
CA ARG A 38 11.53 -3.68 -14.15
C ARG A 38 10.75 -4.07 -12.89
N ALA A 39 9.74 -4.91 -13.00
CA ALA A 39 8.96 -5.43 -11.88
C ALA A 39 9.85 -6.16 -10.87
N ASP A 40 10.72 -7.05 -11.35
CA ASP A 40 11.72 -7.75 -10.53
C ASP A 40 12.70 -6.78 -9.85
N SER A 41 13.19 -5.76 -10.58
CA SER A 41 14.08 -4.74 -10.01
C SER A 41 13.41 -3.91 -8.91
N ILE A 42 12.10 -3.66 -9.03
CA ILE A 42 11.34 -2.93 -8.01
C ILE A 42 11.17 -3.79 -6.77
N GLN A 43 10.78 -5.06 -6.94
CA GLN A 43 10.64 -5.99 -5.83
C GLN A 43 11.96 -6.14 -5.06
N LYS A 44 13.10 -6.18 -5.75
CA LYS A 44 14.42 -6.25 -5.11
C LYS A 44 14.86 -4.95 -4.44
N GLY A 45 14.05 -3.88 -4.50
CA GLY A 45 14.39 -2.57 -3.96
C GLY A 45 15.60 -1.93 -4.64
N ALA A 46 15.90 -2.28 -5.90
CA ALA A 46 17.12 -1.89 -6.61
C ALA A 46 17.12 -0.41 -7.05
N SER A 47 15.97 0.26 -7.04
CA SER A 47 15.84 1.67 -7.38
C SER A 47 14.73 2.33 -6.57
N THR A 48 15.09 3.36 -5.80
CA THR A 48 14.17 4.14 -4.97
C THR A 48 13.07 4.81 -5.79
N SER A 49 13.44 5.52 -6.85
CA SER A 49 12.47 6.23 -7.70
C SER A 49 11.47 5.28 -8.37
N ARG A 50 11.93 4.14 -8.88
CA ARG A 50 11.04 3.15 -9.52
C ARG A 50 10.15 2.45 -8.49
N GLY A 51 10.70 2.15 -7.31
CA GLY A 51 9.95 1.58 -6.20
C GLY A 51 8.84 2.50 -5.71
N GLN A 52 9.17 3.77 -5.45
CA GLN A 52 8.18 4.79 -5.08
C GLN A 52 7.04 4.86 -6.11
N TRP A 53 7.38 4.97 -7.40
CA TRP A 53 6.38 5.05 -8.46
C TRP A 53 5.47 3.82 -8.52
N ALA A 54 6.04 2.61 -8.41
CA ALA A 54 5.26 1.38 -8.47
C ALA A 54 4.32 1.23 -7.25
N LEU A 55 4.80 1.58 -6.05
CA LEU A 55 3.97 1.64 -4.85
C LEU A 55 2.84 2.69 -4.98
N GLN A 56 3.09 3.82 -5.67
CA GLN A 56 2.05 4.82 -5.94
C GLN A 56 0.96 4.27 -6.86
N VAL A 57 1.34 3.53 -7.90
CA VAL A 57 0.39 2.87 -8.79
C VAL A 57 -0.43 1.83 -8.01
N MET A 58 0.24 1.02 -7.19
CA MET A 58 -0.42 -0.01 -6.38
C MET A 58 -1.39 0.58 -5.36
N VAL A 59 -0.98 1.54 -4.53
CA VAL A 59 -1.86 2.15 -3.53
C VAL A 59 -3.10 2.79 -4.19
N SER A 60 -2.93 3.41 -5.37
CA SER A 60 -4.04 3.99 -6.14
C SER A 60 -4.98 2.91 -6.66
N ALA A 61 -4.44 1.82 -7.20
CA ALA A 61 -5.23 0.69 -7.70
C ALA A 61 -5.99 0.00 -6.57
N LEU A 62 -5.33 -0.26 -5.44
CA LEU A 62 -5.94 -0.87 -4.24
C LEU A 62 -7.06 0.01 -3.68
N TYR A 63 -6.86 1.33 -3.62
CA TYR A 63 -7.89 2.27 -3.19
C TYR A 63 -9.13 2.21 -4.11
N ILE A 64 -8.92 2.23 -5.43
CA ILE A 64 -10.01 2.14 -6.41
C ILE A 64 -10.74 0.80 -6.29
N LEU A 65 -10.03 -0.31 -6.19
CA LEU A 65 -10.60 -1.65 -6.05
C LEU A 65 -11.42 -1.77 -4.77
N LYS A 66 -10.88 -1.29 -3.65
CA LYS A 66 -11.55 -1.30 -2.34
C LYS A 66 -12.82 -0.45 -2.37
N PHE A 67 -12.77 0.74 -2.99
CA PHE A 67 -13.96 1.59 -3.12
C PHE A 67 -15.02 0.98 -4.04
N LYS A 68 -14.62 0.33 -5.16
CA LYS A 68 -15.54 -0.41 -6.03
C LYS A 68 -16.21 -1.57 -5.30
N ALA A 69 -15.46 -2.32 -4.49
CA ALA A 69 -15.99 -3.40 -3.68
C ALA A 69 -16.99 -2.90 -2.63
N TYR A 70 -16.68 -1.78 -1.96
CA TYR A 70 -17.63 -1.14 -1.05
C TYR A 70 -18.90 -0.70 -1.78
N LYS A 71 -18.79 -0.04 -2.93
CA LYS A 71 -19.96 0.36 -3.73
C LYS A 71 -20.83 -0.84 -4.10
N ALA A 72 -20.23 -1.94 -4.56
CA ALA A 72 -20.95 -3.16 -4.87
C ALA A 72 -21.65 -3.78 -3.63
N TYR A 73 -21.03 -3.70 -2.45
CA TYR A 73 -21.68 -4.06 -1.19
C TYR A 73 -22.90 -3.17 -0.94
N THR A 74 -22.76 -1.85 -1.06
CA THR A 74 -23.85 -0.91 -0.81
C THR A 74 -25.03 -1.02 -1.77
N GLU A 75 -24.80 -1.55 -2.99
CA GLU A 75 -25.85 -1.82 -3.98
C GLU A 75 -26.59 -3.14 -3.67
N ARG A 76 -25.95 -4.08 -2.96
CA ARG A 76 -26.55 -5.37 -2.57
C ARG A 76 -27.40 -5.27 -1.30
N VAL A 77 -27.04 -4.39 -0.38
CA VAL A 77 -27.79 -4.19 0.88
C VAL A 77 -28.97 -3.27 0.60
N THR A 78 -30.18 -3.83 0.65
CA THR A 78 -31.43 -3.10 0.37
C THR A 78 -31.94 -2.31 1.58
N ASP A 79 -31.66 -2.79 2.80
CA ASP A 79 -32.06 -2.11 4.04
C ASP A 79 -30.99 -1.11 4.47
N SER A 80 -31.37 0.18 4.49
CA SER A 80 -30.47 1.26 4.93
C SER A 80 -30.05 1.14 6.39
N ALA A 81 -30.81 0.44 7.24
CA ALA A 81 -30.49 0.27 8.66
C ALA A 81 -29.35 -0.75 8.89
N GLU A 82 -29.14 -1.69 7.96
CA GLU A 82 -28.07 -2.70 8.02
C GLU A 82 -26.81 -2.29 7.24
N LYS A 83 -26.84 -1.11 6.61
CA LYS A 83 -25.75 -0.62 5.78
C LYS A 83 -24.62 -0.06 6.64
N LEU A 84 -23.52 -0.81 6.69
CA LEU A 84 -22.30 -0.39 7.35
C LEU A 84 -21.68 0.81 6.63
N ASP A 85 -21.06 1.70 7.40
CA ASP A 85 -20.18 2.72 6.82
C ASP A 85 -18.92 2.07 6.20
N TYR A 86 -18.14 2.85 5.45
CA TYR A 86 -16.96 2.32 4.75
C TYR A 86 -15.91 1.74 5.70
N GLN A 87 -15.72 2.35 6.87
CA GLN A 87 -14.71 1.93 7.85
C GLN A 87 -15.16 0.64 8.53
N GLN A 88 -16.40 0.60 9.02
CA GLN A 88 -17.02 -0.59 9.59
C GLN A 88 -17.05 -1.76 8.60
N TRP A 89 -17.41 -1.50 7.34
CA TRP A 89 -17.37 -2.50 6.28
C TRP A 89 -15.93 -2.99 6.02
N SER A 90 -14.96 -2.08 5.97
CA SER A 90 -13.56 -2.45 5.79
C SER A 90 -13.05 -3.31 6.94
N ASP A 91 -13.42 -2.99 8.18
CA ASP A 91 -13.00 -3.73 9.37
C ASP A 91 -13.67 -5.10 9.43
N MET A 92 -14.94 -5.20 9.02
CA MET A 92 -15.62 -6.47 8.82
C MET A 92 -14.89 -7.33 7.76
N MET A 93 -14.55 -6.76 6.60
CA MET A 93 -13.86 -7.47 5.53
C MET A 93 -12.44 -7.90 5.91
N ASP A 94 -11.72 -7.11 6.71
CA ASP A 94 -10.43 -7.49 7.29
C ASP A 94 -10.53 -8.76 8.15
N ASN A 95 -11.66 -8.98 8.84
CA ASN A 95 -11.86 -10.16 9.67
C ASN A 95 -12.38 -11.39 8.89
N ILE A 96 -13.11 -11.17 7.80
CA ILE A 96 -13.76 -12.25 7.05
C ILE A 96 -12.85 -12.80 5.95
N HIS A 97 -12.10 -11.95 5.24
CA HIS A 97 -11.40 -12.33 4.01
C HIS A 97 -9.88 -12.15 4.14
N PRO A 98 -9.09 -13.23 4.29
CA PRO A 98 -7.64 -13.15 4.50
C PRO A 98 -6.89 -12.37 3.41
N GLN A 99 -7.31 -12.51 2.16
CA GLN A 99 -6.71 -11.77 1.04
C GLN A 99 -7.01 -10.27 1.14
N PHE A 100 -8.21 -9.90 1.61
CA PHE A 100 -8.56 -8.49 1.81
C PHE A 100 -7.72 -7.91 2.94
N ALA A 101 -7.60 -8.63 4.06
CA ALA A 101 -6.77 -8.24 5.19
C ALA A 101 -5.31 -8.02 4.78
N TYR A 102 -4.74 -8.93 3.99
CA TYR A 102 -3.38 -8.81 3.45
C TYR A 102 -3.19 -7.54 2.61
N TRP A 103 -4.07 -7.30 1.62
CA TRP A 103 -3.95 -6.12 0.76
C TRP A 103 -4.28 -4.82 1.48
N ASN A 104 -5.21 -4.84 2.42
CA ASN A 104 -5.55 -3.67 3.24
C ASN A 104 -4.39 -3.31 4.18
N LYS A 105 -3.73 -4.30 4.79
CA LYS A 105 -2.51 -4.09 5.58
C LYS A 105 -1.37 -3.53 4.71
N THR A 106 -1.18 -4.10 3.52
CA THR A 106 -0.18 -3.62 2.55
C THR A 106 -0.42 -2.16 2.18
N MET A 107 -1.66 -1.80 1.81
CA MET A 107 -2.05 -0.43 1.49
C MET A 107 -1.84 0.53 2.67
N LYS A 108 -2.19 0.13 3.90
CA LYS A 108 -1.95 0.94 5.12
C LYS A 108 -0.44 1.22 5.30
N LEU A 109 0.41 0.22 5.09
CA LEU A 109 1.87 0.38 5.16
C LEU A 109 2.42 1.30 4.06
N GLU A 110 1.93 1.16 2.82
CA GLU A 110 2.29 2.06 1.70
C GLU A 110 1.95 3.53 2.02
N ILE A 111 0.76 3.78 2.58
CA ILE A 111 0.34 5.13 2.96
C ILE A 111 1.29 5.70 4.01
N LEU A 112 1.64 4.93 5.05
CA LEU A 112 2.60 5.37 6.06
C LEU A 112 3.97 5.70 5.45
N PHE A 113 4.47 4.85 4.54
CA PHE A 113 5.69 5.12 3.79
C PHE A 113 5.62 6.43 2.99
N PHE A 114 4.51 6.72 2.32
CA PHE A 114 4.35 7.99 1.61
C PHE A 114 4.25 9.21 2.53
N GLN A 115 3.66 9.07 3.72
CA GLN A 115 3.67 10.15 4.71
C GLN A 115 5.09 10.41 5.25
N PHE A 116 5.87 9.36 5.48
CA PHE A 116 7.29 9.50 5.79
C PHE A 116 8.08 10.18 4.65
N MET A 117 7.87 9.78 3.40
CA MET A 117 8.52 10.43 2.26
C MET A 117 8.12 11.92 2.13
N LYS A 118 6.86 12.24 2.43
CA LYS A 118 6.35 13.60 2.45
C LYS A 118 6.99 14.44 3.55
N SER A 119 7.24 13.89 4.75
CA SER A 119 7.90 14.62 5.84
C SER A 119 9.33 15.01 5.45
N GLN A 120 10.06 14.09 4.80
CA GLN A 120 11.40 14.35 4.26
C GLN A 120 11.39 15.47 3.21
N ARG A 121 10.50 15.38 2.21
CA ARG A 121 10.39 16.38 1.14
C ARG A 121 9.99 17.77 1.65
N LYS A 122 9.24 17.83 2.75
CA LYS A 122 8.81 19.09 3.38
C LYS A 122 9.76 19.59 4.48
N ALA A 123 10.84 18.86 4.77
CA ALA A 123 11.70 19.12 5.93
C ALA A 123 10.91 19.28 7.26
N ASN A 124 9.80 18.54 7.41
CA ASN A 124 8.96 18.60 8.61
C ASN A 124 9.39 17.51 9.60
N TYR A 125 10.11 17.93 10.64
CA TYR A 125 10.69 17.03 11.63
C TYR A 125 9.64 16.34 12.52
N GLU A 126 8.59 17.05 12.94
CA GLU A 126 7.51 16.49 13.77
C GLU A 126 6.81 15.35 13.03
N MET A 127 6.43 15.60 11.78
CA MET A 127 5.84 14.63 10.88
C MET A 127 6.80 13.46 10.64
N TYR A 128 8.10 13.73 10.52
CA TYR A 128 9.09 12.68 10.35
C TYR A 128 9.14 11.72 11.54
N VAL A 129 9.23 12.25 12.77
CA VAL A 129 9.26 11.43 13.99
C VAL A 129 7.95 10.67 14.15
N GLU A 130 6.81 11.31 13.92
CA GLU A 130 5.49 10.68 14.03
C GLU A 130 5.34 9.47 13.09
N TYR A 131 5.61 9.65 11.79
CA TYR A 131 5.42 8.57 10.83
C TYR A 131 6.52 7.52 10.90
N LEU A 132 7.75 7.90 11.25
CA LEU A 132 8.81 6.92 11.53
C LEU A 132 8.41 6.02 12.71
N GLY A 133 7.86 6.60 13.78
CA GLY A 133 7.36 5.83 14.93
C GLY A 133 6.18 4.92 14.58
N LYS A 134 5.32 5.29 13.63
CA LYS A 134 4.22 4.44 13.15
C LYS A 134 4.66 3.31 12.21
N MET A 135 5.82 3.47 11.56
CA MET A 135 6.34 2.50 10.59
C MET A 135 7.22 1.43 11.22
N VAL A 136 7.81 1.71 12.38
CA VAL A 136 8.65 0.80 13.16
C VAL A 136 7.78 0.08 14.21
N PRO A 137 8.00 -1.23 14.48
CA PRO A 137 7.29 -1.96 15.54
C PRO A 137 7.43 -1.34 16.93
#